data_AF-A0A660TBX3-F1
#
_entry.id   AF-A0A660TBX3-F1
#
_cell.length_a   1.000
_cell.length_b   1.000
_cell.length_c   1.000
_cell.angle_alpha   90.00
_cell.angle_beta   90.00
_cell.angle_gamma   90.00
#
_symmetry.space_group_name_H-M   'P 1'
#
loop_
_entity.id
_entity.type
_entity.pdbx_description
1 polymer ?
#
loop_
_entity_poly.entity_id
_entity_poly.type
_entity_poly.pdbx_seq_one_letter_code
_entity_poly.pdbx_strand_id
1 'polypeptide(L)' 'FSVIHGKGGGVLQKGVHEYLKQNSTIKDFFFAPPQEGGFGKTIVKL' A
#
# COMPACT_ATOMS: atom_id res chain seq x y z
N PHE A 1 9.52 -3.00 0.79
CA PHE A 1 9.36 -2.56 -0.62
C PHE A 1 8.20 -1.59 -0.72
N SER A 2 7.87 -1.05 -1.90
CA SER A 2 6.69 -0.20 -2.06
C SER A 2 5.88 -0.59 -3.30
N VAL A 3 4.56 -0.44 -3.20
CA VAL A 3 3.61 -0.69 -4.29
C VAL A 3 3.01 0.64 -4.71
N ILE A 4 3.19 1.02 -5.97
CA ILE A 4 2.53 2.18 -6.57
C ILE A 4 1.27 1.66 -7.26
N HIS A 5 0.11 2.04 -6.73
CA HIS A 5 -1.20 1.64 -7.27
C HIS A 5 -1.99 2.83 -7.82
N GLY A 6 -1.50 4.06 -7.64
CA GLY A 6 -2.21 5.28 -7.97
C GLY A 6 -3.40 5.52 -7.04
N LYS A 7 -4.03 6.69 -7.16
CA LYS A 7 -5.23 7.02 -6.39
C LYS A 7 -6.49 6.49 -7.07
N GLY A 8 -6.73 6.91 -8.33
CA GLY A 8 -7.91 6.51 -9.10
C GLY A 8 -9.21 6.54 -8.29
N GLY A 9 -10.08 5.56 -8.50
CA GLY A 9 -11.23 5.27 -7.62
C GLY A 9 -10.90 4.40 -6.40
N GLY A 10 -9.62 4.14 -6.11
CA GLY A 10 -9.19 3.37 -4.94
C GLY A 10 -9.31 1.84 -5.07
N VAL A 11 -9.68 1.30 -6.23
CA VAL A 11 -9.86 -0.16 -6.43
C VAL A 11 -8.57 -0.93 -6.18
N LEU A 12 -7.45 -0.51 -6.80
CA LEU A 12 -6.15 -1.15 -6.59
C LEU A 12 -5.61 -0.93 -5.17
N GLN A 13 -5.81 0.27 -4.60
CA GLN A 13 -5.44 0.55 -3.21
C GLN A 13 -6.11 -0.44 -2.25
N LYS A 14 -7.42 -0.64 -2.38
CA LYS A 14 -8.20 -1.57 -1.54
C LYS A 14 -7.70 -3.00 -1.70
N GLY A 15 -7.56 -3.48 -2.95
CA GLY A 15 -7.09 -4.84 -3.21
C GLY A 15 -5.68 -5.10 -2.68
N VAL A 16 -4.77 -4.13 -2.81
CA VAL A 16 -3.41 -4.22 -2.25
C VAL A 16 -3.45 -4.32 -0.72
N HIS A 17 -4.23 -3.47 -0.04
CA HIS A 17 -4.33 -3.48 1.42
C HIS A 17 -4.98 -4.76 1.94
N GLU A 18 -6.01 -5.27 1.27
CA GLU A 18 -6.65 -6.56 1.60
C GLU A 18 -5.67 -7.73 1.47
N TYR A 19 -4.90 -7.78 0.38
CA TYR A 19 -3.87 -8.80 0.16
C TYR A 19 -2.78 -8.75 1.24
N LEU A 20 -2.26 -7.55 1.53
CA LEU A 20 -1.19 -7.37 2.53
C LEU A 20 -1.64 -7.76 3.94
N LYS A 21 -2.89 -7.43 4.32
CA LYS A 21 -3.46 -7.77 5.63
C LYS A 21 -3.54 -9.27 5.90
N GLN A 22 -3.70 -10.09 4.86
CA GLN A 22 -3.83 -11.54 4.98
C GLN A 22 -2.47 -12.27 5.01
N ASN A 23 -1.38 -11.57 4.70
CA ASN A 23 -0.07 -12.18 4.55
C ASN A 23 0.74 -12.10 5.85
N SER A 24 0.94 -13.25 6.52
CA SER A 24 1.66 -13.36 7.79
C SER A 24 3.15 -13.01 7.73
N THR A 25 3.73 -12.92 6.53
CA THR A 25 5.13 -12.50 6.34
C THR A 25 5.31 -10.98 6.33
N ILE A 26 4.22 -10.22 6.28
CA ILE A 26 4.25 -8.75 6.33
C ILE A 26 4.21 -8.32 7.79
N LYS A 27 5.24 -7.57 8.23
CA LYS A 27 5.25 -6.97 9.57
C LYS A 27 4.36 -5.76 9.68
N ASP A 28 4.34 -4.91 8.64
CA ASP A 28 3.58 -3.66 8.66
C ASP A 28 3.43 -3.10 7.23
N PHE A 29 2.39 -2.28 7.00
CA PHE A 29 2.20 -1.53 5.77
C PHE A 29 1.38 -0.26 6.00
N PHE A 30 1.73 0.81 5.30
CA PHE A 30 1.08 2.12 5.44
C PHE A 30 1.24 2.95 4.18
N PHE A 31 0.45 4.01 4.06
CA PHE A 31 0.56 4.93 2.94
C PHE A 31 1.89 5.68 2.97
N ALA A 32 2.44 5.95 1.79
CA ALA A 32 3.60 6.81 1.67
C ALA A 32 3.27 8.25 2.10
N PRO A 33 4.25 9.02 2.57
CA PRO A 33 4.06 10.44 2.81
C PRO A 33 3.73 11.18 1.50
N PRO A 34 3.06 12.36 1.55
CA PRO A 34 2.63 13.09 0.36
C PRO A 34 3.75 13.30 -0.68
N GLN A 35 4.94 13.67 -0.22
CA GLN A 35 6.13 13.92 -1.03
C GLN A 35 6.70 12.67 -1.73
N GLU A 36 6.26 11.47 -1.35
CA GLU A 36 6.73 10.20 -1.93
C GLU A 36 5.64 9.41 -2.66
N GLY A 37 4.50 10.04 -2.94
CA GLY A 37 3.38 9.42 -3.66
C GLY A 37 2.08 9.30 -2.86
N GLY A 38 2.09 9.69 -1.58
CA GLY A 38 0.89 9.81 -0.75
C GLY A 38 0.03 8.54 -0.73
N PHE A 39 -1.28 8.73 -0.74
CA PHE A 39 -2.25 7.63 -0.81
C PHE A 39 -2.23 6.82 -2.11
N GLY A 40 -1.42 7.20 -3.12
CA GLY A 40 -1.22 6.40 -4.34
C GLY A 40 -0.13 5.35 -4.22
N LYS A 41 0.58 5.29 -3.09
CA LYS A 41 1.68 4.37 -2.83
C LYS A 41 1.57 3.78 -1.43
N THR A 42 1.78 2.47 -1.33
CA THR A 42 1.83 1.75 -0.05
C THR A 42 3.27 1.28 0.20
N ILE A 43 3.80 1.61 1.37
CA ILE A 43 5.10 1.12 1.87
C ILE A 43 4.84 -0.17 2.65
N VAL A 44 5.67 -1.19 2.42
CA VAL A 44 5.54 -2.53 3.01
C VAL A 44 6.82 -2.91 3.73
N LYS A 45 6.69 -3.35 4.99
CA LYS A 45 7.77 -3.87 5.85
C LYS A 45 7.58 -5.38 6.07
N LEU A 46 8.68 -6.13 5.96
CA LEU A 46 8.77 -7.58 6.18
C LEU A 46 9.46 -7.88 7.50
#